data_AF-A0A644XCA8-F1
#
_entry.id   AF-A0A644XCA8-F1
#
_cell.length_a   1.000
_cell.length_b   1.000
_cell.length_c   1.000
_cell.angle_alpha   90.00
_cell.angle_beta   90.00
_cell.angle_gamma   90.00
#
_symmetry.space_group_name_H-M   'P 1'
#
loop_
_entity.id
_entity.type
_entity.pdbx_description
1 polymer ?
#
loop_
_entity_poly.entity_id
_entity_poly.type
_entity_poly.pdbx_seq_one_letter_code
_entity_poly.pdbx_strand_id
1 'polypeptide(L)'
;MRHVTIPTIMPIILVMLILRLGQVLNAGFDQVLNLYNPAVYSVADIIDTYVYRVGLVNFSFDYSTAVGLFKNVIGLILITSSNWIVRKSTGRTVL
;
A
#
# COMPACT_ATOMS: atom_id res chain seq x y z
N MET A 1 -15.20 -27.35 1.42
CA MET A 1 -14.46 -26.10 1.73
C MET A 1 -15.20 -24.82 1.35
N ARG A 2 -15.80 -24.71 0.14
CA ARG A 2 -16.45 -23.48 -0.34
C ARG A 2 -17.65 -22.94 0.49
N HIS A 3 -18.41 -23.81 1.17
CA HIS A 3 -19.64 -23.40 1.85
C HIS A 3 -19.54 -23.31 3.38
N VAL A 4 -18.44 -23.76 3.98
CA VAL A 4 -18.27 -23.80 5.44
C VAL A 4 -17.06 -23.00 5.86
N THR A 5 -15.89 -23.28 5.27
CA THR A 5 -14.65 -22.61 5.67
C THR A 5 -14.61 -21.16 5.18
N ILE A 6 -14.92 -20.91 3.91
CA ILE A 6 -14.84 -19.57 3.30
C ILE A 6 -15.74 -18.54 4.00
N PRO A 7 -17.03 -18.82 4.29
CA PRO A 7 -17.88 -17.86 4.99
C PRO A 7 -17.44 -17.59 6.42
N THR A 8 -16.92 -18.60 7.13
CA THR A 8 -16.50 -18.47 8.53
C THR A 8 -15.21 -17.64 8.68
N ILE A 9 -14.27 -17.75 7.75
CA ILE A 9 -13.01 -16.97 7.79
C ILE A 9 -13.10 -15.63 7.05
N MET A 10 -14.21 -15.35 6.36
CA MET A 10 -14.42 -14.12 5.60
C MET A 10 -14.10 -12.85 6.40
N PRO A 11 -14.52 -12.70 7.69
CA PRO A 11 -14.20 -11.49 8.46
C PRO A 11 -12.70 -11.30 8.66
N ILE A 12 -11.96 -12.39 8.87
CA ILE A 12 -10.50 -12.37 9.08
C ILE A 12 -9.78 -11.98 7.79
N ILE A 13 -10.20 -12.56 6.65
CA ILE A 13 -9.66 -12.20 5.33
C ILE A 13 -9.88 -10.72 5.06
N LEU A 14 -11.06 -10.18 5.36
CA LEU A 14 -11.40 -8.78 5.13
C LEU A 14 -10.56 -7.83 6.01
N VAL A 15 -10.34 -8.17 7.29
CA VAL A 15 -9.45 -7.39 8.17
C VAL A 15 -8.01 -7.42 7.66
N MET A 16 -7.50 -8.61 7.32
CA MET A 16 -6.16 -8.76 6.76
C MET A 16 -6.00 -8.01 5.44
N LEU A 17 -7.04 -7.97 4.61
CA LEU A 17 -7.06 -7.24 3.35
C LEU A 17 -6.99 -5.73 3.57
N ILE A 18 -7.73 -5.18 4.53
CA ILE A 18 -7.64 -3.75 4.88
C ILE A 18 -6.23 -3.39 5.36
N LEU A 19 -5.65 -4.20 6.25
CA LEU A 19 -4.29 -3.98 6.76
C LEU A 19 -3.23 -4.08 5.65
N ARG A 20 -3.40 -5.02 4.71
CA ARG A 20 -2.50 -5.18 3.56
C ARG A 20 -2.66 -4.08 2.52
N LEU A 21 -3.86 -3.53 2.32
CA LEU A 21 -4.11 -2.43 1.39
C LEU A 21 -3.39 -1.14 1.79
N GLY A 22 -3.24 -0.86 3.09
CA GLY A 22 -2.41 0.26 3.56
C GLY A 22 -0.92 0.10 3.19
N GLN A 23 -0.47 -1.14 3.00
CA GLN A 23 0.92 -1.47 2.65
C GLN A 23 1.13 -1.63 1.13
N VAL A 24 0.07 -1.70 0.31
CA VAL A 24 0.16 -1.92 -1.15
C VAL A 24 0.94 -0.82 -1.87
N LEU A 25 0.87 0.41 -1.37
CA LEU A 25 1.60 1.55 -1.94
C LEU A 25 3.10 1.52 -1.61
N ASN A 26 3.53 0.63 -0.71
CA ASN A 26 4.93 0.36 -0.37
C ASN A 26 5.34 -0.94 -1.10
N ALA A 27 5.75 -0.81 -2.35
CA ALA A 27 6.03 -1.95 -3.24
C ALA A 27 7.38 -2.65 -2.97
N GLY A 28 7.76 -2.80 -1.70
CA GLY A 28 9.02 -3.44 -1.31
C GLY A 28 10.24 -2.57 -1.58
N PHE A 29 10.20 -1.31 -1.13
CA PHE A 29 11.30 -0.34 -1.26
C PHE A 29 12.67 -0.94 -0.93
N ASP A 30 12.80 -1.65 0.18
CA ASP A 30 14.08 -2.25 0.61
C ASP A 30 14.62 -3.27 -0.39
N GLN A 31 13.74 -4.06 -1.00
CA GLN A 31 14.13 -5.04 -2.01
C GLN A 31 14.56 -4.34 -3.30
N VAL A 32 13.79 -3.36 -3.73
CA VAL A 32 14.05 -2.60 -4.97
C VAL A 32 15.34 -1.80 -4.86
N LEU A 33 15.57 -1.15 -3.71
CA LEU A 33 16.78 -0.34 -3.46
C LEU A 33 18.04 -1.21 -3.43
N ASN A 34 18.01 -2.38 -2.80
CA ASN A 34 19.16 -3.27 -2.71
C ASN A 34 19.53 -3.91 -4.06
N LEU A 35 18.54 -4.17 -4.91
CA LEU A 35 18.74 -4.74 -6.25
C LEU A 35 18.90 -3.63 -7.32
N TYR A 36 18.97 -2.38 -6.91
CA TYR A 36 19.04 -1.24 -7.80
C TYR A 36 20.42 -1.13 -8.46
N ASN A 37 20.51 -1.40 -9.77
CA ASN A 37 21.73 -1.33 -10.56
C ASN A 37 21.43 -0.68 -11.93
N PRO A 38 22.36 0.11 -12.54
CA PRO A 38 22.18 0.75 -13.84
C PRO A 38 21.54 -0.12 -14.95
N ALA A 39 21.75 -1.44 -14.97
CA ALA A 39 21.10 -2.34 -15.94
C ALA A 39 19.57 -2.47 -15.76
N VAL A 40 19.04 -2.22 -14.56
CA VAL A 40 17.62 -2.36 -14.20
C VAL A 40 16.95 -1.03 -13.83
N TYR A 41 17.65 0.11 -13.95
CA TYR A 41 17.13 1.43 -13.57
C TYR A 41 15.83 1.81 -14.28
N SER A 42 15.64 1.39 -15.54
CA SER A 42 14.46 1.73 -16.33
C SER A 42 13.20 0.95 -15.93
N VAL A 43 13.34 -0.19 -15.24
CA VAL A 43 12.23 -1.10 -14.89
C VAL A 43 12.03 -1.20 -13.38
N ALA A 44 13.08 -0.97 -12.60
CA ALA A 44 13.07 -1.10 -11.14
C ALA A 44 12.75 0.21 -10.41
N ASP A 45 12.57 1.34 -11.11
CA ASP A 45 12.25 2.60 -10.41
C ASP A 45 10.77 2.62 -9.98
N ILE A 46 10.54 2.59 -8.66
CA ILE A 46 9.22 2.77 -8.06
C ILE A 46 9.12 4.15 -7.42
N ILE A 47 7.89 4.58 -7.11
CA ILE A 47 7.62 5.90 -6.52
C ILE A 47 8.49 6.14 -5.27
N ASP A 48 8.73 5.11 -4.45
CA ASP A 48 9.58 5.22 -3.25
C ASP A 48 11.07 5.43 -3.56
N THR A 49 11.63 4.72 -4.56
CA THR A 49 13.05 4.88 -4.95
C THR A 49 13.31 6.21 -5.61
N TYR A 50 12.36 6.71 -6.41
CA TYR A 50 12.42 8.03 -7.01
C TYR A 50 12.38 9.14 -5.95
N VAL A 51 11.41 9.06 -5.02
CA VAL A 51 11.28 10.00 -3.90
C VAL A 51 12.50 9.97 -3.00
N TYR A 52 13.02 8.79 -2.69
CA TYR A 52 14.26 8.64 -1.92
C TYR A 52 15.42 9.35 -2.60
N ARG A 53 15.59 9.19 -3.92
CA ARG A 53 16.64 9.85 -4.68
C ARG A 53 16.48 11.37 -4.68
N VAL A 54 15.29 11.89 -5.00
CA VAL A 54 15.05 13.33 -5.07
C VAL A 54 15.08 13.99 -3.69
N GLY A 55 14.57 13.31 -2.66
CA GLY A 55 14.49 13.80 -1.30
C GLY A 55 15.82 13.80 -0.55
N LEU A 56 16.55 12.67 -0.57
CA LEU A 56 17.80 12.52 0.18
C LEU A 56 19.06 12.89 -0.61
N VAL A 57 19.09 12.68 -1.93
CA VAL A 57 20.29 12.98 -2.74
C VAL A 57 20.30 14.44 -3.20
N ASN A 58 19.14 15.03 -3.51
CA ASN A 58 19.04 16.45 -3.91
C ASN A 58 18.57 17.39 -2.78
N PHE A 59 18.44 16.89 -1.54
CA PHE A 59 17.96 17.64 -0.36
C PHE A 59 16.56 18.28 -0.52
N SER A 60 15.75 17.82 -1.48
CA SER A 60 14.39 18.34 -1.72
C SER A 60 13.37 17.65 -0.82
N PHE A 61 13.37 18.00 0.47
CA PHE A 61 12.49 17.44 1.49
C PHE A 61 11.00 17.80 1.28
N ASP A 62 10.75 18.94 0.64
CA ASP A 62 9.43 19.42 0.24
C ASP A 62 8.73 18.44 -0.72
N TYR A 63 9.44 18.02 -1.78
CA TYR A 63 8.94 17.07 -2.76
C TYR A 63 8.72 15.69 -2.14
N SER A 64 9.66 15.21 -1.33
CA SER A 64 9.54 13.92 -0.67
C SER A 64 8.36 13.85 0.29
N THR A 65 8.13 14.93 1.05
CA THR A 65 7.01 15.02 1.99
C THR A 65 5.67 15.11 1.27
N ALA A 66 5.59 15.88 0.18
CA ALA A 66 4.38 16.00 -0.63
C ALA A 66 3.94 14.66 -1.24
N VAL A 67 4.90 13.88 -1.77
CA VAL A 67 4.60 12.55 -2.32
C VAL A 67 4.22 11.56 -1.22
N GLY A 68 4.86 11.62 -0.05
CA GLY A 68 4.47 10.84 1.12
C GLY A 68 3.05 11.13 1.60
N LEU A 69 2.66 12.41 1.64
CA LEU A 69 1.29 12.82 1.98
C LEU A 69 0.29 12.30 0.93
N PHE A 70 0.61 12.44 -0.36
CA PHE A 70 -0.23 11.95 -1.44
C PHE A 70 -0.48 10.43 -1.36
N LYS A 71 0.57 9.65 -1.06
CA LYS A 71 0.44 8.21 -0.81
C LYS A 71 -0.50 7.90 0.35
N ASN A 72 -0.38 8.63 1.47
CA ASN A 72 -1.26 8.44 2.62
C ASN A 72 -2.72 8.77 2.29
N VAL A 73 -2.99 9.81 1.51
CA VAL A 73 -4.35 10.15 1.06
C VAL A 73 -4.94 9.03 0.20
N ILE A 74 -4.18 8.49 -0.75
CA ILE A 74 -4.63 7.35 -1.57
C ILE A 74 -4.87 6.11 -0.70
N GLY A 75 -3.97 5.83 0.24
CA GLY A 75 -4.10 4.73 1.21
C GLY A 75 -5.36 4.85 2.06
N LEU A 76 -5.67 6.07 2.53
CA LEU A 76 -6.87 6.34 3.30
C LEU A 76 -8.14 6.11 2.47
N ILE A 77 -8.18 6.59 1.22
CA ILE A 77 -9.31 6.33 0.30
C ILE A 77 -9.49 4.82 0.06
N LEU A 78 -8.41 4.07 -0.16
CA LEU A 78 -8.44 2.61 -0.32
C LEU A 78 -8.98 1.90 0.93
N ILE A 79 -8.52 2.29 2.11
CA ILE A 79 -8.98 1.71 3.38
C ILE A 79 -10.45 2.04 3.63
N THR A 80 -10.85 3.30 3.46
CA THR A 80 -12.23 3.73 3.69
C THR A 80 -13.21 3.08 2.70
N SER A 81 -12.84 2.99 1.42
CA SER A 81 -13.66 2.30 0.40
C SER A 81 -13.75 0.80 0.68
N SER A 82 -12.64 0.15 1.06
CA SER A 82 -12.63 -1.26 1.44
C SER A 82 -13.49 -1.51 2.68
N ASN A 83 -13.40 -0.66 3.70
CA ASN A 83 -14.26 -0.74 4.89
C ASN A 83 -15.75 -0.60 4.54
N TRP A 84 -16.08 0.31 3.61
CA TRP A 84 -17.46 0.48 3.14
C TRP A 84 -18.00 -0.75 2.41
N ILE A 85 -17.19 -1.38 1.56
CA ILE A 85 -17.55 -2.63 0.86
C ILE A 85 -17.78 -3.77 1.87
N VAL A 86 -16.92 -3.89 2.87
CA VAL A 86 -17.04 -4.90 3.95
C VAL A 86 -18.33 -4.70 4.74
N ARG A 87 -18.63 -3.45 5.13
CA ARG A 87 -19.85 -3.09 5.84
C ARG A 87 -21.10 -3.49 5.05
N LYS A 88 -21.09 -3.28 3.71
CA LYS A 88 -22.20 -3.65 2.84
C LYS A 88 -22.36 -5.17 2.68
N SER A 89 -21.26 -5.93 2.65
CA SER A 89 -21.31 -7.37 2.41
C SER A 89 -21.54 -8.22 3.67
N THR A 90 -21.09 -7.76 4.84
CA THR A 90 -21.09 -8.56 6.09
C THR A 90 -22.00 -7.98 7.17
N GLY A 91 -22.48 -6.73 7.03
CA GLY A 91 -23.36 -6.08 8.01
C GLY A 91 -22.71 -5.80 9.38
N ARG A 92 -21.41 -6.05 9.51
CA ARG A 92 -20.61 -5.82 10.73
C ARG A 92 -19.52 -4.81 10.46
N THR A 93 -19.36 -3.86 11.38
CA THR A 93 -18.26 -2.91 11.38
C THR A 93 -17.03 -3.58 11.99
N VAL A 94 -15.92 -3.56 11.26
CA VAL A 94 -14.62 -4.10 11.70
C VAL A 94 -13.69 -3.01 12.24
N LEU A 95 -14.17 -1.76 12.22
CA LEU A 95 -13.55 -0.57 12.82
C LEU A 95 -14.61 0.25 13.56
#